data_AF-A0A1X2GI60-F1
#
_entry.id   AF-A0A1X2GI60-F1
#
_cell.length_a   1.000
_cell.length_b   1.000
_cell.length_c   1.000
_cell.angle_alpha   90.00
_cell.angle_beta   90.00
_cell.angle_gamma   90.00
#
_symmetry.space_group_name_H-M   'P 1'
#
loop_
_entity.id
_entity.type
_entity.pdbx_description
1 polymer ?
#
loop_
_entity_poly.entity_id
_entity_poly.type
_entity_poly.pdbx_seq_one_letter_code
_entity_poly.pdbx_strand_id
1 'polypeptide(L)'
;IVNTVEVYYRSPALDVHREIPQSARGVASASSLPPVTTKYPNTWVTTLHTREGNKLCIGTKTSNLLVTSNLRIDRKVQANVAALPTTF
;
A
#
# COMPACT_ATOMS: atom_id res chain seq x y z
N ILE A 1 -2.18 7.79 -10.61
CA ILE A 1 -2.80 6.55 -11.15
C ILE A 1 -2.88 5.57 -9.99
N VAL A 2 -4.06 5.01 -9.73
CA VAL A 2 -4.23 3.89 -8.80
C VAL A 2 -4.40 2.65 -9.65
N ASN A 3 -3.57 1.64 -9.43
CA ASN A 3 -3.60 0.43 -10.25
C ASN A 3 -4.55 -0.58 -9.63
N THR A 4 -4.41 -0.78 -8.33
CA THR A 4 -5.15 -1.81 -7.59
C THR A 4 -5.53 -1.27 -6.22
N VAL A 5 -6.73 -1.64 -5.78
CA VAL A 5 -7.18 -1.46 -4.40
C VAL A 5 -7.58 -2.82 -3.86
N GLU A 6 -6.90 -3.26 -2.80
CA GLU A 6 -7.20 -4.50 -2.09
C GLU A 6 -7.96 -4.17 -0.81
N VAL A 7 -9.14 -4.78 -0.64
CA VAL A 7 -10.03 -4.47 0.49
C VAL A 7 -9.97 -5.61 1.51
N TYR A 8 -9.64 -5.25 2.74
CA TYR A 8 -9.52 -6.16 3.87
C TYR A 8 -10.58 -5.80 4.91
N TYR A 9 -11.44 -6.76 5.25
CA TYR A 9 -12.42 -6.57 6.32
C TYR A 9 -11.72 -6.56 7.69
N ARG A 10 -12.06 -5.60 8.55
CA ARG A 10 -11.58 -5.57 9.93
C ARG A 10 -12.48 -6.45 10.78
N SER A 11 -12.03 -7.67 11.07
CA SER A 11 -12.69 -8.48 12.09
C SER A 11 -12.06 -8.22 13.47
N PRO A 12 -12.85 -8.25 14.56
CA PRO A 12 -12.30 -8.23 15.92
C PRO A 12 -11.56 -9.53 16.30
N ALA A 13 -11.74 -10.60 15.52
CA ALA A 13 -11.00 -11.85 15.68
C ALA A 13 -9.53 -11.69 15.23
N LEU A 14 -8.71 -12.72 15.42
CA LEU A 14 -7.27 -12.73 15.13
C LEU A 14 -7.02 -12.71 13.61
N ASP A 15 -7.26 -11.56 12.99
CA ASP A 15 -6.92 -11.27 11.61
C ASP A 15 -5.41 -10.99 11.51
N VAL A 16 -4.73 -11.64 10.57
CA VAL A 16 -3.30 -11.42 10.28
C VAL A 16 -3.03 -9.97 9.82
N HIS A 17 -4.06 -9.28 9.32
CA HIS A 17 -4.01 -7.88 8.92
C HIS A 17 -4.47 -6.92 10.03
N ARG A 18 -4.75 -7.43 11.24
CA ARG A 18 -5.15 -6.60 12.38
C ARG A 18 -4.03 -5.63 12.76
N GLU A 19 -4.34 -4.35 12.72
CA GLU A 19 -3.47 -3.31 13.26
C GLU A 19 -3.43 -3.46 14.80
N ILE A 20 -2.25 -3.74 15.34
CA ILE A 20 -2.00 -3.66 16.78
C ILE A 20 -1.50 -2.25 17.05
N PRO A 21 -2.22 -1.42 17.81
CA PRO A 21 -1.73 -0.11 18.21
C PRO A 21 -0.54 -0.30 19.15
N GLN A 22 0.67 -0.41 18.60
CA GLN A 22 1.90 -0.42 19.37
C GLN A 22 2.28 1.03 19.68
N SER A 23 1.96 1.48 20.90
CA SER A 23 2.56 2.68 21.47
C SER A 23 3.96 2.31 21.96
N ALA A 24 4.96 2.44 21.10
CA ALA A 24 6.35 2.35 21.54
C ALA A 24 6.82 3.75 21.95
N ARG A 25 6.99 3.96 23.27
CA ARG A 25 7.73 5.11 23.85
C ARG A 25 7.23 6.49 23.40
N GLY A 26 5.94 6.77 23.57
CA GLY A 26 5.38 8.13 23.45
C GLY A 26 5.26 8.68 22.02
N VAL A 27 5.66 7.91 21.00
CA VAL A 27 5.42 8.23 19.59
C VAL A 27 4.19 7.46 19.13
N ALA A 28 3.14 8.17 18.73
CA ALA A 28 1.96 7.57 18.15
C ALA A 28 2.34 6.86 16.84
N SER A 29 2.21 5.54 16.80
CA SER A 29 2.38 4.79 15.55
C SER A 29 1.28 5.19 14.56
N ALA A 30 1.63 5.33 13.28
CA ALA A 30 0.68 5.65 12.23
C ALA A 30 -0.40 4.56 12.19
N SER A 31 -1.65 4.93 12.50
CA SER A 31 -2.80 4.02 12.45
C SER A 31 -3.69 4.34 11.27
N SER A 32 -4.28 3.29 10.69
CA SER A 32 -5.36 3.37 9.72
C SER A 32 -6.73 3.59 10.35
N LEU A 33 -6.86 3.51 11.68
CA LEU A 33 -8.13 3.80 12.35
C LEU A 33 -8.49 5.29 12.19
N PRO A 34 -9.73 5.61 11.79
CA PRO A 34 -10.13 6.99 11.68
C PRO A 34 -10.09 7.71 13.03
N PRO A 35 -9.39 8.85 13.14
CA PRO A 35 -9.48 9.67 14.34
C PRO A 35 -10.88 10.28 14.45
N VAL A 36 -11.23 10.72 15.66
CA VAL A 36 -12.54 11.32 15.94
C VAL A 36 -12.77 12.56 15.07
N THR A 37 -11.70 13.30 14.77
CA THR A 37 -11.72 14.53 13.97
C THR A 37 -11.09 14.30 12.61
N THR A 38 -11.91 14.06 11.59
CA THR A 38 -11.47 13.98 10.19
C THR A 38 -12.42 14.77 9.30
N LYS A 39 -11.93 15.20 8.13
CA LYS A 39 -12.75 15.85 7.09
C LYS A 39 -13.86 14.92 6.57
N TYR A 40 -13.59 13.62 6.51
CA TYR A 40 -14.51 12.60 6.01
C TYR A 40 -14.86 11.63 7.13
N PRO A 41 -16.09 11.70 7.68
CA PRO A 41 -16.50 10.86 8.80
C PRO A 41 -16.21 9.37 8.55
N ASN A 42 -15.69 8.69 9.57
CA ASN A 42 -15.39 7.25 9.56
C ASN A 42 -14.37 6.81 8.49
N THR A 43 -13.66 7.74 7.86
CA THR A 43 -12.68 7.46 6.81
C THR A 43 -11.36 8.15 7.12
N TRP A 44 -10.25 7.47 6.87
CA TRP A 44 -8.93 8.00 7.15
C TRP A 44 -7.91 7.53 6.13
N VAL A 45 -7.29 8.49 5.46
CA VAL A 45 -6.19 8.21 4.53
C VAL A 45 -4.90 8.34 5.30
N THR A 46 -4.11 7.28 5.32
CA THR A 46 -2.83 7.24 6.04
C THR A 46 -1.77 6.48 5.24
N THR A 47 -0.52 6.68 5.62
CA THR A 47 0.60 5.90 5.11
C THR A 47 1.10 5.00 6.23
N LEU A 48 1.05 3.68 6.01
CA LEU A 48 1.56 2.68 6.93
C LEU A 48 3.02 2.38 6.58
N HIS A 49 3.90 2.50 7.57
CA HIS A 49 5.31 2.19 7.43
C HIS A 49 5.53 0.71 7.74
N THR A 50 5.87 -0.08 6.71
CA THR A 50 6.13 -1.51 6.85
C THR A 50 7.59 -1.82 6.51
N ARG A 51 8.07 -3.03 6.83
CA ARG A 51 9.42 -3.48 6.46
C ARG A 51 9.67 -3.45 4.95
N GLU A 52 8.61 -3.63 4.17
CA GLU A 52 8.63 -3.64 2.70
C GLU A 52 8.56 -2.21 2.10
N GLY A 53 8.40 -1.19 2.95
CA GLY A 53 8.26 0.20 2.55
C GLY A 53 6.93 0.81 2.98
N ASN A 54 6.66 2.00 2.42
CA ASN A 54 5.49 2.80 2.74
C ASN A 54 4.28 2.34 1.93
N LYS A 55 3.16 2.08 2.61
CA LYS A 55 1.92 1.60 2.02
C LYS A 55 0.83 2.64 2.21
N LEU A 56 0.20 3.09 1.12
CA LEU A 56 -0.96 3.99 1.20
C LEU A 56 -2.20 3.18 1.57
N CYS A 57 -2.88 3.57 2.64
CA CYS A 57 -4.06 2.90 3.16
C CYS A 57 -5.21 3.89 3.34
N ILE A 58 -6.41 3.48 2.96
CA ILE A 58 -7.65 4.16 3.34
C ILE A 58 -8.34 3.26 4.36
N GLY A 59 -8.30 3.66 5.62
CA GLY A 59 -8.96 2.95 6.69
C GLY A 59 -10.36 3.47 6.96
N THR A 60 -11.25 2.54 7.28
CA THR A 60 -12.60 2.81 7.80
C THR A 60 -12.78 2.12 9.14
N LYS A 61 -13.96 2.26 9.75
CA LYS A 61 -14.32 1.50 10.96
C LYS A 61 -14.36 -0.01 10.74
N THR A 62 -14.68 -0.46 9.52
CA THR A 62 -14.99 -1.87 9.23
C THR A 62 -14.03 -2.50 8.23
N SER A 63 -13.16 -1.74 7.58
CA SER A 63 -12.24 -2.24 6.56
C SER A 63 -10.99 -1.38 6.42
N ASN A 64 -9.99 -1.95 5.76
CA ASN A 64 -8.82 -1.25 5.24
C ASN A 64 -8.74 -1.47 3.74
N LEU A 65 -8.48 -0.40 3.02
CA LEU A 65 -8.28 -0.42 1.58
C LEU A 65 -6.81 -0.11 1.32
N LEU A 66 -6.05 -1.13 0.94
CA LEU A 66 -4.66 -1.00 0.58
C LEU A 66 -4.58 -0.54 -0.88
N VAL A 67 -3.94 0.61 -1.10
CA VAL A 67 -3.83 1.21 -2.42
C VAL A 67 -2.44 0.93 -2.98
N THR A 68 -2.40 0.27 -4.13
CA THR A 68 -1.16 0.04 -4.88
C THR A 68 -1.20 0.81 -6.19
N SER A 69 -0.20 1.66 -6.38
CA SER A 69 0.03 2.40 -7.62
C SER A 69 1.40 2.05 -8.16
N ASN A 70 1.48 1.75 -9.45
CA ASN A 70 2.74 1.54 -10.15
C ASN A 70 2.65 2.22 -11.52
N LEU A 71 3.67 2.99 -11.89
CA LEU A 71 3.75 3.60 -13.20
C LEU A 71 4.96 3.03 -13.93
N ARG A 72 4.70 2.18 -14.92
CA ARG A 72 5.74 1.71 -15.85
C ARG A 72 5.94 2.78 -16.93
N ILE A 73 7.15 3.33 -17.00
CA ILE A 73 7.56 4.27 -18.05
C ILE A 73 8.39 3.47 -19.06
N ASP A 74 7.76 3.05 -20.15
CA ASP A 74 8.45 2.38 -21.24
C ASP A 74 9.14 3.39 -22.15
N ARG A 75 10.42 3.15 -22.45
CA ARG A 75 11.14 3.84 -23.51
C ARG A 75 11.19 2.92 -24.72
N LYS A 76 10.87 3.44 -25.92
CA LYS A 76 11.15 2.73 -27.16
C LYS A 76 12.66 2.54 -27.29
N VAL A 77 13.12 1.30 -27.15
CA VAL A 77 14.50 0.89 -27.43
C VAL A 77 14.48 0.16 -28.76
N GLN A 78 15.39 0.52 -29.66
CA GLN A 78 15.55 -0.17 -30.94
C GLN A 78 16.05 -1.59 -30.64
N ALA A 79 15.40 -2.60 -31.22
CA ALA A 79 15.83 -3.98 -31.07
C ALA A 79 17.24 -4.12 -31.66
N ASN A 80 18.24 -4.40 -30.82
CA ASN A 80 19.57 -4.74 -31.27
C ASN A 80 19.65 -6.26 -31.43
N VAL A 81 19.37 -6.74 -32.64
CA VAL A 81 19.60 -8.15 -32.98
C VAL A 81 21.07 -8.24 -33.37
N ALA A 82 21.92 -8.62 -32.41
CA ALA A 82 23.29 -8.99 -32.73
C ALA A 82 23.23 -10.23 -33.63
N ALA A 83 23.51 -10.06 -34.92
CA ALA A 83 23.73 -11.17 -35.83
C ALA A 83 25.01 -11.88 -35.37
N LEU A 84 24.87 -13.03 -34.71
CA LEU A 84 25.99 -13.95 -34.52
C LEU A 84 26.36 -14.50 -35.90
N PRO A 85 27.58 -14.29 -36.42
CA PRO A 85 28.00 -14.94 -37.65
C PRO A 85 28.09 -16.44 -37.37
N THR A 86 27.23 -17.22 -38.02
CA THR A 86 27.42 -18.66 -38.16
C THR A 86 28.62 -18.88 -39.07
N THR A 87 29.79 -19.15 -38.47
CA THR A 87 30.96 -19.65 -39.18
C THR A 87 30.67 -21.07 -39.68
N PHE A 88 30.75 -21.24 -41.01
CA PHE A 88 30.78 -22.54 -41.70
C PHE A 88 32.19 -23.14 -41.66
#